data_AF-A0A925W010-F1
#
_entry.id   AF-A0A925W010-F1
#
_cell.length_a   1.000
_cell.length_b   1.000
_cell.length_c   1.000
_cell.angle_alpha   90.00
_cell.angle_beta   90.00
_cell.angle_gamma   90.00
#
_symmetry.space_group_name_H-M   'P 1'
#
loop_
_entity.id
_entity.type
_entity.pdbx_description
1 polymer ?
#
loop_
_entity_poly.entity_id
_entity_poly.type
_entity_poly.pdbx_seq_one_letter_code
_entity_poly.pdbx_strand_id
1 'polypeptide(L)'
;MASADSSRGLIQFNVNVPGTRPVLMVDGGRISVSLTGIGVDGLSALNGADVMVHGMRVSPRDIVVSSYSVRAVGGFAVLDGQLQRGEKGDWNIALADRSGTRTLSSIPEALQTALGARIWIDASNTTRPQTFGIITRR
;
A
#
# COMPACT_ATOMS: atom_id res chain seq x y z
N MET A 1 6.98 21.67 13.70
CA MET A 1 6.78 20.32 13.14
C MET A 1 6.60 20.49 11.64
N ALA A 2 7.55 20.05 10.82
CA ALA A 2 7.37 20.08 9.37
C ALA A 2 6.18 19.16 9.03
N SER A 3 5.18 19.66 8.32
CA SER A 3 4.11 18.82 7.79
C SER A 3 4.78 17.73 6.96
N ALA A 4 4.49 16.46 7.25
CA ALA A 4 4.88 15.39 6.33
C ALA A 4 4.23 15.72 4.98
N ASP A 5 5.05 15.86 3.94
CA ASP A 5 4.51 16.06 2.60
C ASP A 5 3.81 14.77 2.20
N SER A 6 2.53 14.90 1.87
CA SER A 6 1.77 13.81 1.28
C SER A 6 1.72 13.99 -0.22
N SER A 7 1.82 12.89 -0.96
CA SER A 7 1.72 12.90 -2.42
C SER A 7 0.97 11.67 -2.86
N ARG A 8 -0.01 11.85 -3.73
CA ARG A 8 -0.84 10.78 -4.28
C ARG A 8 -0.51 10.55 -5.74
N GLY A 9 -0.46 9.28 -6.15
CA GLY A 9 -0.22 8.92 -7.54
C GLY A 9 -0.16 7.42 -7.74
N LEU A 10 0.14 7.02 -8.98
CA LEU A 10 0.28 5.61 -9.35
C LEU A 10 1.72 5.15 -9.14
N ILE A 11 1.91 4.00 -8.53
CA ILE A 11 3.23 3.36 -8.47
C ILE A 11 3.60 2.82 -9.84
N GLN A 12 4.80 3.13 -10.31
CA GLN A 12 5.43 2.49 -11.46
C GLN A 12 6.88 2.15 -11.16
N PHE A 13 7.47 1.33 -12.03
CA PHE A 13 8.87 0.94 -11.96
C PHE A 13 9.60 1.36 -13.22
N ASN A 14 10.69 2.10 -13.05
CA ASN A 14 11.57 2.43 -14.16
C ASN A 14 12.37 1.18 -14.55
N VAL A 15 11.91 0.48 -15.59
CA VAL A 15 12.55 -0.74 -16.14
C VAL A 15 13.87 -0.46 -16.88
N ASN A 16 14.20 0.81 -17.13
CA ASN A 16 15.36 1.21 -17.94
C ASN A 16 16.60 1.61 -17.13
N VAL A 17 16.64 1.38 -15.81
CA VAL A 17 17.79 1.71 -14.95
C VAL A 17 18.22 0.48 -14.14
N PRO A 18 19.52 0.14 -14.07
CA PRO A 18 20.01 -0.90 -13.16
C PRO A 18 19.63 -0.55 -11.72
N GLY A 19 18.86 -1.43 -11.07
CA GLY A 19 18.22 -1.15 -9.79
C GLY A 19 16.84 -0.54 -9.99
N THR A 20 15.83 -1.40 -10.14
CA THR A 20 14.44 -1.01 -10.34
C THR A 20 13.96 -0.20 -9.13
N ARG A 21 13.86 1.12 -9.28
CA ARG A 21 13.34 2.01 -8.23
C ARG A 21 11.86 2.28 -8.46
N PRO A 22 11.04 2.26 -7.38
CA PRO A 22 9.66 2.71 -7.48
C PRO A 22 9.64 4.21 -7.76
N VAL A 23 8.74 4.60 -8.65
CA VAL A 23 8.38 6.00 -8.91
C VAL A 23 6.90 6.20 -8.65
N LEU A 24 6.55 7.40 -8.17
CA LEU A 24 5.19 7.86 -8.06
C LEU A 24 4.87 8.73 -9.27
N MET A 25 3.91 8.27 -10.07
CA MET A 25 3.37 9.01 -11.20
C MET A 25 2.24 9.91 -10.71
N VAL A 26 2.50 11.22 -10.72
CA VAL A 26 1.55 12.26 -10.27
C VAL A 26 1.07 13.11 -11.46
N ASP A 27 0.10 13.98 -11.23
CA ASP A 27 -0.52 14.83 -12.26
C ASP A 27 -1.03 14.02 -13.47
N GLY A 28 -1.83 12.99 -13.20
CA GLY A 28 -2.36 12.10 -14.24
C GLY A 28 -1.30 11.29 -15.00
N GLY A 29 -0.11 11.13 -14.44
CA GLY A 29 1.00 10.38 -15.04
C GLY A 29 1.98 11.22 -15.86
N ARG A 30 1.92 12.55 -15.77
CA ARG A 30 2.83 13.45 -16.48
C ARG A 30 4.14 13.68 -15.76
N ILE A 31 4.15 13.52 -14.44
CA ILE A 31 5.31 13.79 -13.60
C ILE A 31 5.70 12.50 -12.88
N SER A 32 6.95 12.07 -13.07
CA SER A 32 7.56 10.98 -12.31
C SER A 32 8.33 11.54 -11.11
N VAL A 33 8.05 11.01 -9.93
CA VAL A 33 8.75 11.33 -8.67
C VAL A 33 9.44 10.07 -8.14
N SER A 34 10.75 10.10 -7.95
CA SER A 34 11.49 8.98 -7.38
C SER A 34 11.14 8.77 -5.91
N LEU A 35 10.97 7.52 -5.51
CA LEU A 35 10.71 7.13 -4.13
C LEU A 35 11.91 6.42 -3.53
N THR A 36 12.35 6.87 -2.37
CA THR A 36 13.47 6.29 -1.60
C THR A 36 13.13 6.23 -0.11
N GLY A 37 14.02 5.70 0.73
CA GLY A 37 13.81 5.65 2.18
C GLY A 37 13.24 4.33 2.68
N ILE A 38 13.07 4.22 4.00
CA ILE A 38 12.68 2.97 4.66
C ILE A 38 11.23 2.55 4.36
N GLY A 39 10.37 3.51 4.01
CA GLY A 39 8.96 3.26 3.78
C GLY A 39 8.65 2.69 2.38
N VAL A 40 9.65 2.45 1.52
CA VAL A 40 9.41 1.92 0.16
C VAL A 40 9.23 0.40 0.11
N ASP A 41 9.42 -0.28 1.24
CA ASP A 41 9.25 -1.73 1.32
C ASP A 41 7.84 -2.15 0.87
N GLY A 42 7.77 -3.22 0.07
CA GLY A 42 6.52 -3.71 -0.51
C GLY A 42 5.98 -2.99 -1.74
N LEU A 43 6.52 -1.82 -2.12
CA LEU A 43 6.01 -1.09 -3.30
C LEU A 43 6.14 -1.90 -4.60
N SER A 44 7.07 -2.84 -4.68
CA SER A 44 7.21 -3.77 -5.83
C SER A 44 5.98 -4.62 -6.09
N ALA A 45 5.20 -4.94 -5.05
CA ALA A 45 3.95 -5.69 -5.18
C ALA A 45 2.77 -4.80 -5.66
N LEU A 46 3.01 -3.50 -5.85
CA LEU A 46 1.97 -2.48 -6.06
C LEU A 46 2.10 -1.75 -7.39
N ASN A 47 2.76 -2.34 -8.39
CA ASN A 47 2.85 -1.72 -9.71
C ASN A 47 1.44 -1.42 -10.27
N GLY A 48 1.20 -0.17 -10.66
CA GLY A 48 -0.09 0.32 -11.12
C GLY A 48 -1.10 0.66 -10.03
N ALA A 49 -0.77 0.50 -8.75
CA ALA A 49 -1.66 0.86 -7.64
C ALA A 49 -1.63 2.38 -7.39
N ASP A 50 -2.79 2.94 -7.04
CA ASP A 50 -2.93 4.29 -6.52
C ASP A 50 -2.60 4.30 -5.03
N VAL A 51 -1.60 5.09 -4.66
CA VAL A 51 -1.10 5.18 -3.29
C VAL A 51 -1.04 6.63 -2.82
N MET A 52 -1.24 6.82 -1.53
CA MET A 52 -0.86 8.04 -0.82
C MET A 52 0.48 7.79 -0.12
N VAL A 53 1.51 8.49 -0.55
CA VAL A 53 2.85 8.45 0.05
C VAL A 53 2.97 9.55 1.08
N HIS A 54 3.61 9.25 2.21
CA HIS A 54 3.98 10.20 3.24
C HIS A 54 5.50 10.20 3.41
N GLY A 55 6.11 11.38 3.44
CA GLY A 55 7.55 11.51 3.56
C GLY A 55 8.04 12.94 3.58
N MET A 56 9.31 13.09 3.26
CA MET A 56 9.96 14.38 3.08
C MET A 56 10.30 14.56 1.62
N ARG A 57 9.81 15.65 1.01
CA ARG A 57 10.22 16.03 -0.33
C ARG A 57 11.60 16.67 -0.26
N VAL A 58 12.59 16.04 -0.88
CA VAL A 58 13.99 16.52 -0.87
C VAL A 58 14.34 17.25 -2.17
N SER A 59 13.58 17.01 -3.24
CA SER A 59 13.63 17.74 -4.50
C SER A 59 12.24 17.75 -5.15
N PRO A 60 11.97 18.57 -6.19
CA PRO A 60 10.71 18.53 -6.92
C PRO A 60 10.35 17.13 -7.47
N ARG A 61 11.34 16.28 -7.73
CA ARG A 61 11.16 14.94 -8.29
C ARG A 61 11.64 13.81 -7.37
N ASP A 62 11.91 14.07 -6.09
CA ASP A 62 12.38 13.05 -5.16
C ASP A 62 11.73 13.18 -3.77
N ILE A 63 11.23 12.05 -3.26
CA ILE A 63 10.66 11.92 -1.92
C ILE A 63 11.40 10.82 -1.15
N VAL A 64 11.79 11.13 0.07
CA VAL A 64 12.21 10.14 1.07
C VAL A 64 10.96 9.70 1.84
N VAL A 65 10.48 8.49 1.52
CA VAL A 65 9.25 7.88 2.02
C VAL A 65 9.47 7.32 3.43
N SER A 66 8.59 7.74 4.34
CA SER A 66 8.50 7.18 5.68
C SER A 66 7.39 6.13 5.78
N SER A 67 6.28 6.33 5.05
CA SER A 67 5.15 5.39 4.98
C SER A 67 4.29 5.66 3.75
N TYR A 68 3.38 4.74 3.43
CA TYR A 68 2.38 4.93 2.39
C TYR A 68 1.09 4.19 2.77
N SER A 69 -0.02 4.52 2.11
CA SER A 69 -1.26 3.74 2.11
C SER A 69 -1.75 3.49 0.69
N VAL A 70 -2.28 2.30 0.42
CA VAL A 70 -2.88 1.95 -0.87
C VAL A 70 -4.33 2.39 -0.87
N ARG A 71 -4.74 3.11 -1.93
CA ARG A 71 -6.09 3.66 -2.08
C ARG A 71 -6.89 2.88 -3.11
N ALA A 72 -6.24 2.46 -4.20
CA ALA A 72 -6.88 1.64 -5.21
C ALA A 72 -5.87 0.71 -5.92
N VAL A 73 -6.35 -0.44 -6.38
CA VAL A 73 -5.60 -1.37 -7.24
C VAL A 73 -6.48 -1.73 -8.43
N GLY A 74 -5.96 -1.58 -9.65
CA GLY A 74 -6.73 -1.86 -10.87
C GLY A 74 -8.01 -1.01 -11.03
N GLY A 75 -8.07 0.16 -10.40
CA GLY A 75 -9.24 1.05 -10.43
C GLY A 75 -10.28 0.81 -9.33
N PHE A 76 -10.14 -0.25 -8.51
CA PHE A 76 -11.04 -0.54 -7.40
C PHE A 76 -10.48 0.00 -6.09
N ALA A 77 -11.33 0.58 -5.24
CA ALA A 77 -10.94 1.01 -3.91
C ALA A 77 -10.57 -0.19 -3.04
N VAL A 78 -9.50 -0.07 -2.24
CA VAL A 78 -9.01 -1.16 -1.38
C VAL A 78 -8.92 -0.75 0.08
N LEU A 79 -9.04 -1.74 0.96
CA LEU A 79 -8.54 -1.64 2.33
C LEU A 79 -7.09 -2.09 2.35
N ASP A 80 -6.21 -1.26 2.89
CA ASP A 80 -4.79 -1.56 3.08
C ASP A 80 -4.49 -1.63 4.58
N GLY A 81 -3.85 -2.72 5.00
CA GLY A 81 -3.44 -2.86 6.37
C GLY A 81 -2.77 -4.18 6.68
N GLN A 82 -2.48 -4.39 7.96
CA GLN A 82 -1.85 -5.59 8.45
C GLN A 82 -2.89 -6.63 8.84
N LEU A 83 -2.76 -7.84 8.30
CA LEU A 83 -3.61 -8.97 8.66
C LEU A 83 -3.28 -9.44 10.07
N GLN A 84 -4.31 -9.54 10.91
CA GLN A 84 -4.21 -9.89 12.31
C GLN A 84 -5.30 -10.87 12.70
N ARG A 85 -5.10 -11.55 13.83
CA ARG A 85 -6.09 -12.39 14.47
C ARG A 85 -6.54 -11.73 15.76
N GLY A 86 -7.85 -11.55 15.91
CA GLY A 86 -8.46 -11.05 17.14
C GLY A 86 -8.42 -12.10 18.25
N GLU A 87 -8.66 -11.65 19.48
CA GLU A 87 -8.64 -12.50 20.68
C GLU A 87 -9.64 -13.67 20.61
N LYS A 88 -10.77 -13.47 19.94
CA LYS A 88 -11.82 -14.49 19.73
C LYS A 88 -11.56 -15.39 18.51
N GLY A 89 -10.41 -15.23 17.86
CA GLY A 89 -10.03 -15.99 16.67
C GLY A 89 -10.49 -15.37 15.34
N ASP A 90 -11.20 -14.23 15.40
CA ASP A 90 -11.68 -13.49 14.23
C ASP A 90 -10.55 -12.92 13.39
N TRP A 91 -10.77 -12.78 12.08
CA TRP A 91 -9.81 -12.13 11.17
C TRP A 91 -10.02 -10.63 11.17
N ASN A 92 -8.92 -9.88 11.30
CA ASN A 92 -8.91 -8.43 11.35
C ASN A 92 -7.85 -7.85 10.43
N ILE A 93 -8.07 -6.64 9.93
CA ILE A 93 -7.05 -5.81 9.29
C ILE A 93 -6.86 -4.54 10.12
N ALA A 94 -5.65 -4.33 10.63
CA ALA A 94 -5.25 -3.04 11.20
C ALA A 94 -4.86 -2.10 10.05
N LEU A 95 -5.65 -1.05 9.81
CA LEU A 95 -5.52 -0.21 8.62
C LEU A 95 -4.22 0.62 8.65
N ALA A 96 -3.55 0.69 7.49
CA ALA A 96 -2.27 1.38 7.34
C ALA A 96 -2.35 2.89 7.54
N ASP A 97 -3.52 3.49 7.30
CA ASP A 97 -3.80 4.90 7.55
C ASP A 97 -4.07 5.21 9.04
N ARG A 98 -3.99 4.19 9.91
CA ARG A 98 -4.23 4.29 11.36
C ARG A 98 -5.65 4.72 11.73
N SER A 99 -6.61 4.59 10.81
CA SER A 99 -8.02 4.86 11.10
C SER A 99 -8.67 3.80 12.00
N GLY A 100 -7.97 2.68 12.26
CA GLY A 100 -8.38 1.66 13.21
C GLY A 100 -8.29 0.25 12.63
N THR A 101 -9.13 -0.64 13.15
CA THR A 101 -9.18 -2.05 12.76
C THR A 101 -10.50 -2.37 12.08
N ARG A 102 -10.47 -3.22 11.04
CA ARG A 102 -11.65 -3.75 10.36
C ARG A 102 -11.72 -5.25 10.52
N THR A 103 -12.85 -5.75 11.01
CA THR A 103 -13.12 -7.19 11.07
C THR A 103 -13.54 -7.71 9.69
N LEU A 104 -13.00 -8.87 9.33
CA LEU A 104 -13.32 -9.58 8.11
C LEU A 104 -14.23 -10.76 8.44
N SER A 105 -15.37 -10.87 7.74
CA SER A 105 -16.28 -12.00 7.94
C SER A 105 -15.72 -13.32 7.44
N SER A 106 -14.81 -13.28 6.48
CA SER A 106 -14.04 -14.43 6.02
C SER A 106 -12.71 -13.98 5.40
N ILE A 107 -11.75 -14.89 5.34
CA ILE A 107 -10.46 -14.68 4.72
C ILE A 107 -10.21 -15.77 3.66
N PRO A 108 -9.70 -15.42 2.46
CA PRO A 108 -9.22 -16.39 1.49
C PRO A 108 -8.17 -17.32 2.08
N GLU A 109 -8.20 -18.59 1.68
CA GLU A 109 -7.25 -19.62 2.16
C GLU A 109 -5.79 -19.19 1.96
N ALA A 110 -5.48 -18.57 0.81
CA ALA A 110 -4.15 -18.04 0.50
C ALA A 110 -3.64 -16.97 1.50
N LEU A 111 -4.54 -16.29 2.21
CA LEU A 111 -4.19 -15.29 3.22
C LEU A 111 -4.17 -15.88 4.65
N GLN A 112 -4.72 -17.08 4.87
CA GLN A 112 -4.74 -17.70 6.21
C GLN A 112 -3.33 -17.99 6.74
N THR A 113 -2.38 -18.28 5.85
CA THR A 113 -0.97 -18.51 6.19
C THR A 113 -0.15 -17.21 6.22
N ALA A 114 -0.76 -16.06 5.93
CA ALA A 114 -0.11 -14.76 5.82
C ALA A 114 -0.38 -13.87 7.05
N LEU A 115 -0.56 -14.47 8.23
CA LEU A 115 -0.78 -13.71 9.46
C LEU A 115 0.39 -12.74 9.71
N GLY A 116 0.07 -11.48 10.02
CA GLY A 116 1.06 -10.42 10.21
C GLY A 116 1.56 -9.78 8.92
N ALA A 117 1.22 -10.32 7.74
CA ALA A 117 1.52 -9.71 6.46
C ALA A 117 0.73 -8.41 6.28
N ARG A 118 1.31 -7.46 5.55
CA ARG A 118 0.57 -6.32 5.02
C ARG A 118 -0.13 -6.74 3.74
N ILE A 119 -1.42 -6.48 3.65
CA ILE A 119 -2.27 -6.89 2.53
C ILE A 119 -3.13 -5.73 2.06
N TRP A 120 -3.61 -5.85 0.82
CA TRP A 120 -4.77 -5.11 0.37
C TRP A 120 -5.90 -6.07 0.01
N ILE A 121 -7.14 -5.65 0.25
CA ILE A 121 -8.36 -6.35 -0.16
C ILE A 121 -9.33 -5.35 -0.80
N ASP A 122 -10.09 -5.81 -1.78
CA ASP A 122 -11.17 -5.01 -2.37
C ASP A 122 -12.18 -4.54 -1.31
N ALA A 123 -12.37 -3.23 -1.21
CA ALA A 123 -13.24 -2.62 -0.21
C ALA A 123 -14.73 -2.79 -0.55
N SER A 124 -15.08 -3.13 -1.79
CA SER A 124 -16.47 -3.36 -2.23
C SER A 124 -17.06 -4.67 -1.72
N ASN A 125 -16.21 -5.64 -1.36
CA ASN A 125 -16.63 -6.95 -0.84
C ASN A 125 -15.72 -7.45 0.27
N THR A 126 -15.94 -6.95 1.49
CA THR A 126 -15.20 -7.35 2.68
C THR A 126 -15.73 -8.61 3.36
N THR A 127 -16.92 -9.08 2.97
CA THR A 127 -17.53 -10.29 3.53
C THR A 127 -16.85 -11.55 3.01
N ARG A 128 -16.52 -11.59 1.71
CA ARG A 128 -15.77 -12.67 1.04
C ARG A 128 -14.85 -12.05 -0.03
N PRO A 129 -13.73 -11.44 0.37
CA PRO A 129 -12.86 -10.76 -0.58
C PRO A 129 -12.24 -11.79 -1.54
N GLN A 130 -12.58 -11.70 -2.83
CA GLN A 130 -11.98 -12.55 -3.88
C GLN A 130 -10.76 -11.88 -4.53
N THR A 131 -10.71 -10.56 -4.48
CA THR A 131 -9.64 -9.74 -5.05
C THR A 131 -8.79 -9.18 -3.92
N PHE A 132 -7.53 -9.61 -3.86
CA PHE A 132 -6.60 -9.26 -2.80
C PHE A 132 -5.15 -9.38 -3.27
N GLY A 133 -4.22 -8.85 -2.47
CA GLY A 133 -2.80 -9.05 -2.68
C GLY A 133 -2.00 -8.90 -1.39
N ILE A 134 -0.85 -9.57 -1.35
CA ILE A 134 0.12 -9.45 -0.25
C ILE A 134 1.16 -8.42 -0.66
N ILE A 135 1.33 -7.40 0.18
CA ILE A 135 2.28 -6.30 -0.02
C ILE A 135 3.66 -6.71 0.51
N THR A 136 3.71 -7.10 1.78
CA THR A 136 4.93 -7.58 2.45
C THR A 136 4.58 -8.68 3.44
N ARG A 137 5.46 -9.67 3.55
CA ARG A 137 5.42 -10.67 4.63
C ARG A 137 6.34 -10.20 5.76
N ARG A 138 5.92 -10.49 6.99
CA ARG A 138 6.76 -10.26 8.17
C ARG A 138 7.86 -11.31 8.26
#